data_AF-A0A2V6ECE0-F1
#
_entry.id   AF-A0A2V6ECE0-F1
#
_cell.length_a   1.000
_cell.length_b   1.000
_cell.length_c   1.000
_cell.angle_alpha   90.00
_cell.angle_beta   90.00
_cell.angle_gamma   90.00
#
_symmetry.space_group_name_H-M   'P 1'
#
loop_
_entity.id
_entity.type
_entity.pdbx_description
1 polymer ?
#
loop_
_entity_poly.entity_id
_entity_poly.type
_entity_poly.pdbx_seq_one_letter_code
_entity_poly.pdbx_strand_id
1 'polypeptide(L)'
;MRLNRFLAAAGVASRRGADELIAGGRVTVNGKPCRDFHFRPTTNDHVKVDGKLVHQPAPIYILLNKPAGFVCTRRDPHVTDTIYDLLPLKFSSLANVGRLDAQSEGLLLLTNDGEFAQRLTHPRFKVEKEYEVVLNRAATSDLAQKLLRGVVLDRKRARA
;
A
#
# COMPACT_ATOMS: atom_id res chain seq x y z
N MET A 1 0.15 16.51 -3.01
CA MET A 1 0.34 15.46 -1.98
C MET A 1 0.83 16.11 -0.67
N ARG A 2 0.50 15.60 0.55
CA ARG A 2 1.05 16.16 1.82
C ARG A 2 2.55 15.88 1.94
N LEU A 3 3.30 16.75 2.62
CA LEU A 3 4.75 16.66 2.77
C LEU A 3 5.23 15.31 3.35
N ASN A 4 4.58 14.78 4.39
CA ASN A 4 4.97 13.47 4.93
C ASN A 4 4.81 12.32 3.92
N ARG A 5 3.79 12.38 3.06
CA ARG A 5 3.54 11.42 2.00
C ARG A 5 4.50 11.62 0.83
N PHE A 6 4.89 12.86 0.53
CA PHE A 6 5.94 13.19 -0.43
C PHE A 6 7.27 12.55 -0.03
N LEU A 7 7.69 12.73 1.22
CA LEU A 7 8.94 12.15 1.73
C LEU A 7 8.90 10.61 1.74
N ALA A 8 7.74 10.03 2.10
CA ALA A 8 7.57 8.59 2.07
C ALA A 8 7.60 8.01 0.65
N ALA A 9 6.97 8.67 -0.32
CA ALA A 9 7.01 8.25 -1.73
C ALA A 9 8.42 8.37 -2.32
N ALA A 10 9.21 9.33 -1.85
CA ALA A 10 10.62 9.47 -2.21
C ALA A 10 11.55 8.47 -1.50
N GLY A 11 11.01 7.57 -0.67
CA GLY A 11 11.79 6.55 0.03
C GLY A 11 12.62 7.07 1.20
N VAL A 12 12.40 8.32 1.64
CA VAL A 12 13.18 8.94 2.74
C VAL A 12 12.89 8.28 4.09
N ALA A 13 11.61 8.02 4.39
CA ALA A 13 11.17 7.40 5.63
C ALA A 13 9.76 6.79 5.46
N SER A 14 9.26 6.08 6.48
CA SER A 14 7.82 5.78 6.56
C SER A 14 7.02 7.08 6.70
N ARG A 15 5.68 7.06 6.51
CA ARG A 15 4.87 8.28 6.75
C ARG A 15 5.03 8.84 8.17
N ARG A 16 5.10 7.96 9.17
CA ARG A 16 5.32 8.35 10.58
C ARG A 16 6.73 8.90 10.81
N GLY A 17 7.75 8.22 10.27
CA GLY A 17 9.12 8.73 10.34
C GLY A 17 9.28 10.07 9.61
N ALA A 18 8.53 10.29 8.52
CA ALA A 18 8.49 11.58 7.86
C ALA A 18 7.84 12.66 8.74
N ASP A 19 6.79 12.33 9.51
CA ASP A 19 6.21 13.26 10.49
C ASP A 19 7.24 13.62 11.59
N GLU A 20 8.06 12.66 12.05
CA GLU A 20 9.15 12.92 13.01
C GLU A 20 10.23 13.85 12.43
N LEU A 21 10.63 13.65 11.17
CA LEU A 21 11.58 14.52 10.47
C LEU A 21 11.05 15.96 10.35
N ILE A 22 9.77 16.11 10.01
CA ILE A 22 9.08 17.41 9.92
C ILE A 22 9.05 18.08 11.31
N ALA A 23 8.61 17.34 12.35
CA ALA A 23 8.55 17.83 13.72
C ALA A 23 9.93 18.31 14.22
N GLY A 24 10.98 17.55 13.91
CA GLY A 24 12.37 17.87 14.26
C GLY A 24 12.95 19.06 13.49
N GLY A 25 12.22 19.64 12.52
CA GLY A 25 12.72 20.74 11.69
C GLY A 25 13.86 20.33 10.73
N ARG A 26 13.99 19.04 10.45
CA ARG A 26 15.01 18.49 9.52
C ARG A 26 14.62 18.66 8.05
N VAL A 27 13.38 19.06 7.79
CA VAL A 27 12.83 19.28 6.45
C VAL A 27 12.82 20.77 6.15
N THR A 28 13.40 21.16 5.02
CA THR A 28 13.30 22.52 4.48
C THR A 28 12.56 22.51 3.15
N VAL A 29 11.80 23.56 2.89
CA VAL A 29 11.12 23.80 1.61
C VAL A 29 11.56 25.18 1.14
N ASN A 30 12.14 25.26 -0.06
CA ASN A 30 12.66 26.50 -0.64
C ASN A 30 13.62 27.24 0.32
N GLY A 31 14.47 26.48 1.02
CA GLY A 31 15.49 27.01 1.93
C GLY A 31 14.98 27.36 3.34
N LYS A 32 13.68 27.24 3.63
CA LYS A 32 13.10 27.54 4.95
C LYS A 32 12.67 26.26 5.67
N PRO A 33 12.92 26.11 6.99
CA PRO A 33 12.39 24.98 7.76
C PRO A 33 10.87 24.90 7.64
N CYS A 34 10.36 23.72 7.31
CA CYS A 34 8.92 23.46 7.20
C CYS A 34 8.50 22.49 8.31
N ARG A 35 7.67 22.98 9.24
CA ARG A 35 7.04 22.19 10.31
C ARG A 35 5.53 22.06 10.14
N ASP A 36 4.99 22.54 9.02
CA ASP A 36 3.57 22.44 8.70
C ASP A 36 3.24 21.05 8.16
N PHE A 37 2.57 20.24 8.96
CA PHE A 37 2.10 18.90 8.59
C PHE A 37 1.03 18.90 7.49
N HIS A 38 0.40 20.05 7.23
CA HIS A 38 -0.58 20.23 6.18
C HIS A 38 0.02 20.70 4.86
N PHE A 39 1.29 21.11 4.84
CA PHE A 39 1.97 21.59 3.65
C PHE A 39 1.91 20.56 2.52
N ARG A 40 1.69 21.04 1.29
CA ARG A 40 1.59 20.23 0.08
C ARG A 40 2.58 20.74 -0.95
N PRO A 41 3.75 20.09 -1.11
CA PRO A 41 4.71 20.47 -2.14
C PRO A 41 4.12 20.37 -3.53
N THR A 42 4.52 21.31 -4.38
CA THR A 42 4.29 21.36 -5.82
C THR A 42 5.57 20.96 -6.56
N THR A 43 5.50 20.86 -7.89
CA THR A 43 6.67 20.55 -8.74
C THR A 43 7.76 21.63 -8.70
N ASN A 44 7.43 22.84 -8.25
CA ASN A 44 8.36 23.96 -8.17
C ASN A 44 9.03 24.09 -6.78
N ASP A 45 8.58 23.30 -5.80
CA ASP A 45 9.09 23.36 -4.44
C ASP A 45 10.36 22.51 -4.29
N HIS A 46 11.43 23.13 -3.80
CA HIS A 46 12.67 22.43 -3.46
C HIS A 46 12.59 21.90 -2.03
N VAL A 47 12.15 20.65 -1.90
CA VAL A 47 12.10 19.94 -0.61
C VAL A 47 13.45 19.30 -0.31
N LYS A 48 14.05 19.65 0.83
CA LYS A 48 15.30 19.05 1.32
C LYS A 48 15.10 18.40 2.68
N VAL A 49 15.82 17.31 2.93
CA VAL A 49 15.95 16.70 4.26
C VAL A 49 17.42 16.72 4.63
N ASP A 50 17.76 17.34 5.76
CA ASP A 50 19.15 17.55 6.21
C ASP A 50 20.04 18.16 5.12
N GLY A 51 19.49 19.14 4.38
CA GLY A 51 20.20 19.84 3.30
C GLY A 51 20.26 19.10 1.96
N LYS A 52 19.86 17.82 1.89
CA LYS A 52 19.85 17.03 0.64
C LYS A 52 18.51 17.16 -0.09
N LEU A 53 18.56 17.47 -1.39
CA LEU A 53 17.36 17.60 -2.23
C LEU A 53 16.66 16.24 -2.38
N VAL A 54 15.35 16.24 -2.17
CA VAL A 54 14.52 15.04 -2.30
C VAL A 54 13.86 15.04 -3.66
N HIS A 55 14.20 14.04 -4.47
CA HIS A 55 13.54 13.79 -5.75
C HIS A 55 12.46 12.72 -5.58
N GLN A 56 11.34 12.90 -6.27
CA GLN A 56 10.39 11.81 -6.42
C GLN A 56 10.90 10.84 -7.50
N PRO A 57 11.01 9.54 -7.19
CA PRO A 57 11.30 8.54 -8.20
C PRO A 57 10.13 8.45 -9.18
N ALA A 58 10.43 8.01 -10.41
CA ALA A 58 9.40 7.64 -11.37
C ALA A 58 8.47 6.56 -10.79
N PRO A 59 7.19 6.53 -11.19
CA PRO A 59 6.25 5.52 -10.71
C PRO A 59 6.67 4.13 -11.21
N ILE A 60 6.65 3.16 -10.31
CA ILE A 60 6.97 1.75 -10.54
C ILE A 60 5.72 0.94 -10.25
N TYR A 61 5.42 -0.03 -11.11
CA TYR A 61 4.30 -0.96 -10.94
C TYR A 61 4.81 -2.38 -11.15
N ILE A 62 4.57 -3.24 -10.17
CA ILE A 62 4.93 -4.67 -10.22
C ILE A 62 3.66 -5.49 -10.06
N LEU A 63 3.52 -6.50 -10.91
CA LEU A 63 2.54 -7.57 -10.76
C LEU A 63 3.28 -8.79 -10.24
N LEU A 64 2.96 -9.19 -9.01
CA LEU A 64 3.48 -10.40 -8.38
C LEU A 64 2.40 -11.46 -8.41
N ASN A 65 2.69 -12.64 -8.97
CA ASN A 65 1.91 -13.82 -8.67
C ASN A 65 2.39 -14.36 -7.31
N LYS A 66 1.71 -13.98 -6.23
CA LYS A 66 2.08 -14.32 -4.85
C LYS A 66 1.79 -15.81 -4.61
N PRO A 67 2.78 -16.62 -4.19
CA PRO A 67 2.54 -17.99 -3.74
C PRO A 67 1.95 -18.05 -2.31
N ALA A 68 1.38 -19.20 -1.95
CA ALA A 68 0.97 -19.48 -0.57
C ALA A 68 2.19 -19.49 0.38
N GLY A 69 1.94 -19.26 1.67
CA GLY A 69 2.96 -19.22 2.73
C GLY A 69 3.53 -17.83 2.99
N PHE A 70 3.48 -16.90 2.03
CA PHE A 70 4.05 -15.56 2.18
C PHE A 70 3.03 -14.55 2.72
N VAL A 71 3.48 -13.60 3.54
CA VAL A 71 2.61 -12.53 4.09
C VAL A 71 2.84 -11.16 3.45
N CYS A 72 1.78 -10.37 3.33
CA CYS A 72 1.83 -8.98 2.85
C CYS A 72 2.17 -7.98 3.98
N THR A 73 3.37 -8.08 4.55
CA THR A 73 3.90 -7.12 5.55
C THR A 73 5.35 -6.74 5.25
N ARG A 74 5.75 -5.52 5.61
CA ARG A 74 7.12 -5.01 5.39
C ARG A 74 8.11 -5.43 6.48
N ARG A 75 7.64 -5.50 7.72
CA ARG A 75 8.42 -5.87 8.90
C ARG A 75 7.45 -6.47 9.89
N ASP A 76 7.63 -7.76 10.15
CA ASP A 76 7.01 -8.44 11.27
C ASP A 76 8.11 -9.26 11.93
N PRO A 77 8.49 -8.98 13.19
CA PRO A 77 9.52 -9.74 13.90
C PRO A 77 9.22 -11.24 14.02
N HIS A 78 7.94 -11.62 13.85
CA HIS A 78 7.48 -12.99 14.00
C HIS A 78 7.28 -13.73 12.67
N VAL A 79 7.56 -13.08 11.52
CA VAL A 79 7.36 -13.70 10.21
C VAL A 79 8.59 -13.55 9.35
N THR A 80 9.09 -14.68 8.85
CA THR A 80 10.30 -14.77 8.02
C THR A 80 10.00 -14.76 6.52
N ASP A 81 8.77 -15.08 6.10
CA ASP A 81 8.41 -15.25 4.69
C ASP A 81 7.45 -14.16 4.23
N THR A 82 8.00 -13.02 3.80
CA THR A 82 7.23 -11.88 3.30
C THR A 82 7.27 -11.81 1.77
N ILE A 83 6.26 -11.17 1.17
CA ILE A 83 6.26 -10.91 -0.28
C ILE A 83 7.50 -10.15 -0.78
N TYR A 84 8.25 -9.49 0.11
CA TYR A 84 9.45 -8.75 -0.25
C TYR A 84 10.69 -9.64 -0.41
N ASP A 85 10.68 -10.84 0.18
CA ASP A 85 11.72 -11.85 -0.01
C ASP A 85 11.66 -12.48 -1.41
N LEU A 86 10.49 -12.35 -2.08
CA LEU A 86 10.26 -12.75 -3.47
C LEU A 86 10.71 -11.70 -4.50
N LEU A 87 11.12 -10.51 -4.07
CA LEU A 87 11.41 -9.39 -4.95
C LEU A 87 12.91 -9.05 -4.94
N PRO A 88 13.47 -8.57 -6.06
CA PRO A 88 14.79 -7.95 -6.06
C PRO A 88 14.88 -6.85 -4.99
N LEU A 89 16.01 -6.78 -4.27
CA LEU A 89 16.22 -5.87 -3.13
C LEU A 89 15.84 -4.41 -3.42
N LYS A 90 16.05 -3.94 -4.65
CA LYS A 90 15.69 -2.58 -5.10
C LYS A 90 14.18 -2.26 -5.02
N PHE A 91 13.32 -3.28 -4.94
CA PHE A 91 11.86 -3.14 -4.86
C PHE A 91 11.29 -3.39 -3.46
N SER A 92 12.13 -3.67 -2.46
CA SER A 92 11.74 -3.86 -1.06
C SER A 92 11.00 -2.65 -0.46
N SER A 93 11.16 -1.46 -1.06
CA SER A 93 10.53 -0.21 -0.63
C SER A 93 9.15 0.05 -1.25
N LEU A 94 8.68 -0.78 -2.19
CA LEU A 94 7.37 -0.61 -2.84
C LEU A 94 6.23 -0.98 -1.89
N ALA A 95 5.11 -0.29 -1.97
CA ALA A 95 3.92 -0.58 -1.17
C ALA A 95 3.07 -1.64 -1.87
N ASN A 96 2.59 -2.63 -1.14
CA ASN A 96 1.57 -3.56 -1.62
C ASN A 96 0.21 -2.86 -1.77
N VAL A 97 -0.49 -3.15 -2.87
CA VAL A 97 -1.82 -2.61 -3.18
C VAL A 97 -2.87 -3.61 -2.70
N GLY A 98 -3.33 -3.41 -1.47
CA GLY A 98 -4.19 -4.38 -0.79
C GLY A 98 -3.36 -5.52 -0.21
N ARG A 99 -4.03 -6.56 0.27
CA ARG A 99 -3.40 -7.72 0.91
C ARG A 99 -4.10 -8.99 0.46
N LEU A 100 -3.30 -10.04 0.28
CA LEU A 100 -3.76 -11.42 0.24
C LEU A 100 -3.37 -12.06 1.58
N ASP A 101 -4.19 -13.01 2.03
CA ASP A 101 -3.87 -13.80 3.21
C ASP A 101 -2.66 -14.71 2.95
N ALA A 102 -2.05 -15.22 4.02
CA ALA A 102 -0.82 -16.00 3.92
C ALA A 102 -0.97 -17.19 2.95
N GLN A 103 -2.09 -17.91 3.06
CA GLN A 103 -2.40 -19.09 2.26
C GLN A 103 -3.17 -18.78 0.96
N SER A 104 -3.51 -17.52 0.70
CA SER A 104 -4.07 -17.11 -0.58
C SER A 104 -2.97 -16.87 -1.59
N GLU A 105 -3.23 -17.26 -2.83
CA GLU A 105 -2.31 -17.12 -3.96
C GLU A 105 -2.86 -16.13 -4.99
N GLY A 106 -2.02 -15.74 -5.94
CA GLY A 106 -2.45 -15.00 -7.12
C GLY A 106 -1.96 -13.55 -7.17
N LEU A 107 -2.70 -12.73 -7.91
CA LEU A 107 -2.25 -11.40 -8.30
C LEU A 107 -2.15 -10.44 -7.10
N LEU A 108 -0.95 -9.90 -6.89
CA LEU A 108 -0.68 -8.81 -5.97
C LEU A 108 0.09 -7.69 -6.66
N LEU A 109 -0.42 -6.46 -6.57
CA LEU A 109 0.25 -5.29 -7.13
C LEU A 109 1.17 -4.66 -6.09
N LEU A 110 2.34 -4.18 -6.52
CA LEU A 110 3.21 -3.32 -5.71
C LEU A 110 3.58 -2.05 -6.46
N THR A 111 3.64 -0.91 -5.75
CA THR A 111 3.96 0.38 -6.35
C THR A 111 4.51 1.40 -5.35
N ASN A 112 5.24 2.41 -5.84
CA ASN A 112 5.56 3.64 -5.10
C ASN A 112 4.53 4.77 -5.37
N ASP A 113 3.59 4.58 -6.31
CA ASP A 113 2.47 5.49 -6.53
C ASP A 113 1.35 5.20 -5.50
N GLY A 114 1.39 5.96 -4.41
CA GLY A 114 0.40 5.83 -3.36
C GLY A 114 -1.01 6.25 -3.80
N GLU A 115 -1.17 7.12 -4.80
CA GLU A 115 -2.49 7.56 -5.27
C GLU A 115 -3.16 6.43 -6.05
N PHE A 116 -2.41 5.81 -6.96
CA PHE A 116 -2.82 4.60 -7.66
C PHE A 116 -3.19 3.48 -6.68
N ALA A 117 -2.31 3.20 -5.71
CA ALA A 117 -2.57 2.18 -4.69
C ALA A 117 -3.88 2.46 -3.93
N GLN A 118 -4.12 3.71 -3.54
CA GLN A 118 -5.34 4.10 -2.84
C GLN A 118 -6.58 4.02 -3.73
N ARG A 119 -6.45 4.31 -5.02
CA ARG A 119 -7.55 4.19 -5.99
C ARG A 119 -8.02 2.74 -6.14
N LEU A 120 -7.10 1.78 -6.16
CA LEU A 120 -7.43 0.36 -6.29
C LEU A 120 -7.96 -0.27 -5.00
N THR A 121 -7.53 0.24 -3.84
CA THR A 121 -7.85 -0.37 -2.54
C THR A 121 -9.06 0.24 -1.85
N HIS A 122 -9.32 1.53 -2.03
CA HIS A 122 -10.36 2.20 -1.24
C HIS A 122 -11.77 1.80 -1.71
N PRO A 123 -12.66 1.30 -0.82
CA PRO A 123 -13.97 0.74 -1.20
C PRO A 123 -14.87 1.67 -2.03
N ARG A 124 -14.76 3.00 -1.82
CA ARG A 124 -15.50 4.01 -2.60
C ARG A 124 -15.36 3.89 -4.12
N PHE A 125 -14.22 3.36 -4.59
CA PHE A 125 -13.94 3.24 -6.02
C PHE A 125 -14.49 1.96 -6.63
N LYS A 126 -14.97 1.02 -5.81
CA LYS A 126 -15.61 -0.23 -6.26
C LYS A 126 -14.81 -0.97 -7.35
N VAL A 127 -13.49 -0.97 -7.21
CA VAL A 127 -12.61 -1.74 -8.11
C VAL A 127 -12.82 -3.21 -7.82
N GLU A 128 -13.32 -3.92 -8.82
CA GLU A 128 -13.59 -5.36 -8.79
C GLU A 128 -12.31 -6.15 -8.54
N LYS A 129 -12.47 -7.28 -7.84
CA LYS A 129 -11.41 -8.23 -7.53
C LYS A 129 -11.99 -9.61 -7.78
N GLU A 130 -11.39 -10.34 -8.70
CA GLU A 130 -11.83 -11.66 -9.09
C GLU A 130 -10.97 -12.71 -8.38
N TYR A 131 -11.62 -13.76 -7.89
CA TYR A 131 -11.00 -14.85 -7.15
C TYR A 131 -11.53 -16.17 -7.67
N GLU A 132 -10.62 -17.11 -7.94
CA GLU A 132 -10.96 -18.52 -8.06
C GLU A 132 -10.98 -19.14 -6.65
N VAL A 133 -12.09 -19.80 -6.30
CA VAL A 133 -12.27 -20.37 -4.96
C VAL A 133 -12.63 -21.84 -5.07
N VAL A 134 -11.79 -22.69 -4.48
CA VAL A 134 -12.05 -24.13 -4.37
C VAL A 134 -12.79 -24.43 -3.07
N LEU A 135 -13.90 -25.17 -3.19
CA LEU A 135 -14.73 -25.56 -2.06
C LEU A 135 -14.55 -27.04 -1.74
N ASN A 136 -14.65 -27.40 -0.45
CA ASN A 136 -14.67 -28.79 0.01
C ASN A 136 -16.02 -29.51 -0.23
N ARG A 137 -16.97 -28.82 -0.90
CA ARG A 137 -18.31 -29.31 -1.23
C ARG A 137 -18.77 -28.69 -2.54
N ALA A 138 -19.78 -29.30 -3.16
CA ALA A 138 -20.34 -28.78 -4.41
C ALA A 138 -20.88 -27.33 -4.25
N ALA A 139 -20.58 -26.50 -5.24
CA ALA A 139 -21.18 -25.18 -5.38
C ALA A 139 -22.62 -25.33 -5.91
N THR A 140 -23.61 -25.25 -5.01
CA THR A 140 -25.02 -25.35 -5.41
C THR A 140 -25.57 -24.00 -5.82
N SER A 141 -26.59 -24.00 -6.68
CA SER A 141 -27.28 -22.77 -7.09
C SER A 141 -27.88 -22.00 -5.91
N ASP A 142 -28.37 -22.69 -4.89
CA ASP A 142 -28.87 -22.08 -3.65
C ASP A 142 -27.75 -21.33 -2.88
N LEU A 143 -26.56 -21.94 -2.78
CA LEU A 143 -25.41 -21.29 -2.16
C LEU A 143 -25.00 -20.02 -2.94
N ALA A 144 -24.92 -20.11 -4.26
CA ALA A 144 -24.59 -18.97 -5.11
C ALA A 144 -25.61 -17.83 -4.93
N GLN A 145 -26.91 -18.13 -4.94
CA GLN A 145 -27.97 -17.15 -4.72
C GLN A 145 -27.91 -16.50 -3.33
N LYS A 146 -27.57 -17.27 -2.29
CA LYS A 146 -27.35 -16.75 -0.94
C LYS A 146 -26.18 -15.76 -0.89
N LEU A 147 -25.06 -16.10 -1.54
CA LEU A 147 -23.89 -15.22 -1.60
C LEU A 147 -24.18 -13.93 -2.36
N LEU A 148 -24.88 -14.00 -3.51
CA LEU A 148 -25.29 -12.82 -4.30
C LEU A 148 -26.21 -11.86 -3.53
N ARG A 149 -27.06 -12.37 -2.64
CA ARG A 149 -27.93 -11.55 -1.77
C ARG A 149 -27.18 -10.92 -0.58
N GLY A 150 -25.91 -11.28 -0.40
CA GLY A 150 -25.09 -10.89 0.73
C GLY A 150 -25.35 -11.72 1.99
N VAL A 151 -24.28 -11.98 2.74
CA VAL A 151 -24.28 -12.79 3.97
C VAL A 151 -23.91 -11.92 5.18
N VAL A 152 -24.28 -12.35 6.39
CA VAL A 152 -23.90 -11.64 7.62
C VAL A 152 -22.59 -12.19 8.15
N LEU A 153 -21.59 -11.33 8.28
CA LEU A 153 -20.28 -11.58 8.87
C LEU A 153 -20.05 -10.54 9.97
N ASP A 154 -19.66 -10.95 11.17
CA ASP A 154 -19.38 -10.05 12.32
C ASP A 154 -20.46 -9.00 12.58
N ARG A 155 -21.73 -9.44 12.57
CA ARG A 155 -22.92 -8.58 12.75
C ARG A 155 -23.09 -7.50 11.68
N LYS A 156 -22.39 -7.60 10.54
CA LYS A 156 -22.53 -6.72 9.38
C LYS A 156 -22.89 -7.53 8.16
N ARG A 157 -23.74 -6.96 7.30
CA ARG A 157 -24.09 -7.60 6.03
C ARG A 157 -22.99 -7.33 5.01
N ALA A 158 -22.24 -8.36 4.64
CA ALA A 158 -21.40 -8.35 3.46
C ALA A 158 -22.31 -8.27 2.23
N ARG A 159 -21.95 -7.39 1.29
CA ARG A 159 -22.65 -7.24 0.01
C ARG A 159 -21.79 -7.90 -1.06
N ALA A 160 -22.44 -8.45 -2.08
CA ALA A 160 -21.79 -8.77 -3.34
C ALA A 160 -21.29 -7.48 -4.00
#